data_AF-X1B3V2-F1
#
_entry.id   AF-X1B3V2-F1
#
_cell.length_a   1.000
_cell.length_b   1.000
_cell.length_c   1.000
_cell.angle_alpha   90.00
_cell.angle_beta   90.00
_cell.angle_gamma   90.00
#
_symmetry.space_group_name_H-M   'P 1'
#
loop_
_entity.id
_entity.type
_entity.pdbx_description
1 polymer ?
#
loop_
_entity_poly.entity_id
_entity_poly.type
_entity_poly.pdbx_seq_one_letter_code
_entity_poly.pdbx_strand_id
1 'polypeptide(L)'
;MIPLTMTQIKSQTQMQKIQPQINKIKQEYKNDREKINMETMKIYSENKINPLLGCLPLLLQLPILFALFILLQNFAPIKEESFLWLSELGQPDPYFILVIIFVITSFLTQQMMLTDPSQKAIKYIMPIAMGFIFYRLAAALLVYFNTSNIWQLGERYIISRFFVPKESEETIHKKKKGEIKK
;
A
#
# COMPACT_ATOMS: atom_id res chain seq x y z
N MET A 1 -11.24 -8.74 8.44
CA MET A 1 -10.16 -8.60 7.43
C MET A 1 -9.05 -9.63 7.57
N ILE A 2 -8.74 -10.18 8.76
CA ILE A 2 -7.62 -11.13 9.00
C ILE A 2 -7.44 -12.26 7.96
N PRO A 3 -8.45 -13.10 7.62
CA PRO A 3 -8.25 -14.19 6.66
C PRO A 3 -7.96 -13.69 5.23
N LEU A 4 -8.58 -12.56 4.86
CA LEU A 4 -8.33 -11.89 3.58
C LEU A 4 -6.91 -11.34 3.52
N THR A 5 -6.48 -10.65 4.58
CA THR A 5 -5.13 -10.09 4.72
C THR A 5 -4.07 -11.20 4.68
N MET A 6 -4.32 -12.37 5.28
CA MET A 6 -3.41 -13.52 5.17
C MET A 6 -3.25 -14.01 3.74
N THR A 7 -4.35 -14.09 2.99
CA THR A 7 -4.32 -14.49 1.57
C THR A 7 -3.58 -13.44 0.72
N GLN A 8 -3.75 -12.16 1.04
CA GLN A 8 -3.00 -11.07 0.41
C GLN A 8 -1.50 -11.15 0.70
N ILE A 9 -1.10 -11.37 1.96
CA ILE A 9 0.31 -11.53 2.35
C ILE A 9 0.93 -12.75 1.64
N LYS A 10 0.20 -13.87 1.56
CA LYS A 10 0.65 -15.07 0.85
C LYS A 10 0.88 -14.77 -0.64
N SER A 11 -0.06 -14.11 -1.30
CA SER A 11 0.06 -13.70 -2.70
C SER A 11 1.25 -12.76 -2.93
N GLN A 12 1.43 -11.75 -2.06
CA GLN A 12 2.57 -10.83 -2.14
C GLN A 12 3.93 -11.52 -1.96
N THR A 13 3.99 -12.50 -1.06
CA THR A 13 5.22 -13.26 -0.80
C THR A 13 5.57 -14.15 -2.00
N GLN A 14 4.58 -14.77 -2.65
CA GLN A 14 4.79 -15.57 -3.86
C GLN A 14 5.25 -14.69 -5.04
N MET A 15 4.68 -13.49 -5.19
CA MET A 15 5.12 -12.53 -6.21
C MET A 15 6.61 -12.17 -6.06
N GLN A 16 7.09 -11.95 -4.83
CA GLN A 16 8.52 -11.69 -4.60
C GLN A 16 9.44 -12.86 -4.95
N LYS A 17 8.98 -14.11 -4.74
CA LYS A 17 9.78 -15.29 -5.05
C LYS A 17 10.06 -15.40 -6.56
N ILE A 18 9.11 -15.01 -7.40
CA ILE A 18 9.22 -15.03 -8.87
C ILE A 18 9.83 -13.74 -9.45
N GLN A 19 9.92 -12.67 -8.67
CA GLN A 19 10.53 -11.40 -9.08
C GLN A 19 11.90 -11.51 -9.77
N PRO A 20 12.87 -12.36 -9.34
CA PRO A 20 14.12 -12.52 -10.09
C PRO A 20 13.92 -13.07 -11.50
N GLN A 21 12.89 -13.88 -11.75
CA GLN A 21 12.56 -14.39 -13.09
C GLN A 21 11.96 -13.27 -13.95
N ILE A 22 11.08 -12.45 -13.37
CA ILE A 22 10.53 -11.26 -14.05
C ILE A 22 11.65 -10.27 -14.41
N ASN A 23 12.62 -10.07 -13.53
CA ASN A 23 13.76 -9.19 -13.82
C ASN A 23 14.62 -9.72 -14.98
N LYS A 24 14.77 -11.05 -15.13
CA LYS A 24 15.45 -11.65 -16.28
C LYS A 24 14.69 -11.39 -17.58
N ILE A 25 13.38 -11.59 -17.60
CA ILE A 25 12.52 -11.26 -18.76
C ILE A 25 12.68 -9.79 -19.15
N LYS A 26 12.64 -8.87 -18.18
CA LYS A 26 12.85 -7.42 -18.43
C LYS A 26 14.22 -7.11 -19.01
N GLN A 27 15.25 -7.88 -18.66
CA GLN A 27 16.60 -7.72 -19.20
C GLN A 27 16.75 -8.32 -20.61
N GLU A 28 16.05 -9.42 -20.89
CA GLU A 28 16.06 -10.12 -22.17
C GLU A 28 15.26 -9.34 -23.23
N TYR A 29 14.10 -8.82 -22.86
CA TYR A 29 13.16 -8.14 -23.76
C TYR A 29 13.10 -6.62 -23.58
N LYS A 30 14.23 -5.98 -23.22
CA LYS A 30 14.30 -4.53 -22.86
C LYS A 30 13.53 -3.60 -23.80
N ASN A 31 13.51 -3.88 -25.10
CA ASN A 31 12.89 -3.04 -26.12
C ASN A 31 11.47 -3.48 -26.51
N ASP A 32 10.99 -4.62 -26.01
CA ASP A 32 9.71 -5.20 -26.38
C ASP A 32 8.80 -5.28 -25.15
N ARG A 33 8.10 -4.16 -24.90
CA ARG A 33 7.17 -4.05 -23.76
C ARG A 33 6.01 -5.04 -23.83
N GLU A 34 5.56 -5.38 -25.03
CA GLU A 34 4.46 -6.33 -25.21
C GLU A 34 4.90 -7.73 -24.79
N LYS A 35 6.09 -8.15 -25.24
CA LYS A 35 6.66 -9.44 -24.87
C LYS A 35 7.02 -9.53 -23.39
N ILE A 36 7.52 -8.44 -22.78
CA ILE A 36 7.68 -8.35 -21.33
C ILE A 36 6.36 -8.62 -20.61
N ASN A 37 5.29 -7.94 -21.01
CA ASN A 37 3.98 -8.09 -20.37
C ASN A 37 3.42 -9.51 -20.54
N MET A 38 3.54 -10.08 -21.74
CA MET A 38 3.04 -11.42 -22.05
C MET A 38 3.79 -12.51 -21.26
N GLU A 39 5.12 -12.50 -21.26
CA GLU A 39 5.93 -13.47 -20.52
C GLU A 39 5.78 -13.30 -19.00
N THR A 40 5.64 -12.06 -18.52
CA THR A 40 5.36 -11.79 -17.10
C THR A 40 4.01 -12.38 -16.69
N MET A 41 2.97 -12.21 -17.50
CA MET A 41 1.65 -12.81 -17.25
C MET A 41 1.70 -14.33 -17.31
N LYS A 42 2.45 -14.90 -18.25
CA LYS A 42 2.65 -16.35 -18.36
C LYS A 42 3.30 -16.94 -17.10
N ILE A 43 4.35 -16.30 -16.58
CA ILE A 43 4.98 -16.70 -15.31
C ILE A 43 3.97 -16.63 -14.15
N TYR A 44 3.16 -15.58 -14.07
CA TYR A 44 2.12 -15.48 -13.03
C TYR A 44 1.12 -16.65 -13.13
N SER A 45 0.66 -16.98 -14.34
CA SER A 45 -0.27 -18.10 -14.59
C SER A 45 0.35 -19.46 -14.28
N GLU A 46 1.60 -19.71 -14.71
CA GLU A 46 2.33 -20.97 -14.45
C GLU A 46 2.54 -21.21 -12.95
N ASN A 47 2.86 -20.15 -12.20
CA ASN A 47 3.02 -20.21 -10.75
C ASN A 47 1.70 -20.12 -9.98
N LYS A 48 0.55 -20.02 -10.67
CA LYS A 48 -0.80 -19.87 -10.11
C LYS A 48 -0.90 -18.69 -9.13
N ILE A 49 -0.19 -17.61 -9.41
CA ILE A 49 -0.19 -16.38 -8.62
C ILE A 49 -1.23 -15.43 -9.22
N ASN A 50 -2.14 -14.91 -8.39
CA ASN A 50 -3.14 -13.95 -8.82
C ASN A 50 -2.70 -12.51 -8.47
N PRO A 51 -2.23 -11.71 -9.44
CA PRO A 51 -1.77 -10.33 -9.19
C PRO A 51 -2.90 -9.40 -8.74
N LEU A 52 -4.16 -9.71 -9.09
CA LEU A 52 -5.33 -8.90 -8.73
C LEU A 52 -5.65 -8.94 -7.23
N LEU A 53 -5.21 -9.98 -6.51
CA LEU A 53 -5.34 -10.02 -5.05
C LEU A 53 -4.54 -8.90 -4.37
N GLY A 54 -3.50 -8.39 -5.03
CA GLY A 54 -2.70 -7.27 -4.55
C GLY A 54 -3.41 -5.91 -4.67
N CYS A 55 -4.27 -5.72 -5.67
CA CYS A 55 -5.04 -4.48 -5.85
C CYS A 55 -6.43 -4.52 -5.20
N LEU A 56 -6.81 -5.64 -4.58
CA LEU A 56 -8.06 -5.79 -3.86
C LEU A 56 -8.35 -4.70 -2.80
N PRO A 57 -7.36 -4.17 -2.04
CA PRO A 57 -7.60 -3.08 -1.10
C PRO A 57 -8.11 -1.82 -1.80
N LEU A 58 -7.61 -1.54 -3.00
CA LEU A 58 -7.99 -0.36 -3.77
C LEU A 58 -9.45 -0.48 -4.26
N LEU A 59 -9.84 -1.67 -4.73
CA LEU A 59 -11.21 -1.91 -5.19
C LEU A 59 -12.23 -1.78 -4.06
N LEU A 60 -11.90 -2.26 -2.86
CA LEU A 60 -12.76 -2.10 -1.69
C LEU A 60 -12.78 -0.65 -1.17
N GLN A 61 -11.72 0.11 -1.40
CA GLN A 61 -11.58 1.50 -0.96
C GLN A 61 -12.41 2.49 -1.80
N LEU A 62 -12.57 2.22 -3.10
CA LEU A 62 -13.25 3.14 -4.03
C LEU A 62 -14.71 3.46 -3.61
N PRO A 63 -15.56 2.49 -3.24
CA PRO A 63 -16.93 2.78 -2.79
C PRO A 63 -16.98 3.67 -1.55
N ILE A 64 -16.07 3.46 -0.59
CA ILE A 64 -16.05 4.20 0.66
C ILE A 64 -15.64 5.65 0.41
N LEU A 65 -14.65 5.85 -0.46
CA LEU A 65 -14.23 7.19 -0.90
C LEU A 65 -15.38 7.94 -1.60
N PHE A 66 -16.13 7.25 -2.46
CA PHE A 66 -17.26 7.84 -3.19
C PHE A 66 -18.40 8.24 -2.24
N ALA A 67 -18.71 7.39 -1.26
CA ALA A 67 -19.71 7.69 -0.24
C ALA A 67 -19.31 8.91 0.61
N LEU A 68 -18.05 8.96 1.05
CA LEU A 68 -17.53 10.11 1.81
C LEU A 68 -17.53 11.39 0.98
N PHE A 69 -17.19 11.31 -0.30
CA PHE A 69 -17.21 12.45 -1.20
C PHE A 69 -18.62 13.01 -1.40
N ILE A 70 -19.62 12.14 -1.65
CA ILE A 70 -21.03 12.53 -1.75
C ILE A 70 -21.51 13.16 -0.44
N LEU A 71 -21.17 12.56 0.71
CA LEU A 71 -21.53 13.09 2.02
C LEU A 71 -20.94 14.49 2.22
N LEU A 72 -19.64 14.66 1.95
CA LEU A 72 -18.98 15.96 2.08
C LEU A 72 -19.52 16.98 1.09
N GLN A 73 -20.00 16.61 -0.09
CA GLN A 73 -20.59 17.58 -1.02
C GLN A 73 -22.00 18.01 -0.62
N ASN A 74 -22.84 17.06 -0.18
CA ASN A 74 -24.27 17.28 0.02
C ASN A 74 -24.67 17.61 1.46
N PHE A 75 -23.82 17.33 2.46
CA PHE A 75 -24.08 17.64 3.86
C PHE A 75 -23.26 18.85 4.31
N ALA A 76 -23.89 20.03 4.25
CA ALA A 76 -23.29 21.29 4.70
C ALA A 76 -22.86 21.29 6.19
N PRO A 77 -23.62 20.71 7.15
CA PRO A 77 -23.26 20.78 8.57
C PRO A 77 -21.88 20.19 8.86
N ILE A 78 -21.53 19.08 8.22
CA ILE A 78 -20.25 18.38 8.45
C ILE A 78 -19.05 19.23 7.99
N LYS A 79 -19.24 20.19 7.07
CA LYS A 79 -18.14 21.05 6.60
C LYS A 79 -17.72 22.07 7.65
N GLU A 80 -18.70 22.59 8.39
CA GLU A 80 -18.52 23.66 9.37
C GLU A 80 -18.19 23.13 10.77
N GLU A 81 -18.30 21.81 10.95
CA GLU A 81 -17.95 21.16 12.21
C GLU A 81 -16.44 21.22 12.49
N SER A 82 -16.13 21.44 13.76
CA SER A 82 -14.77 21.45 14.28
C SER A 82 -14.36 20.05 14.75
N PHE A 83 -13.10 19.67 14.51
CA PHE A 83 -12.57 18.38 14.95
C PHE A 83 -11.11 18.50 15.37
N LEU A 84 -10.81 18.16 16.63
CA LEU A 84 -9.49 18.30 17.25
C LEU A 84 -8.96 19.75 17.15
N TRP A 85 -7.98 20.00 16.27
CA TRP A 85 -7.39 21.32 16.01
C TRP A 85 -7.93 21.98 14.72
N LEU A 86 -8.83 21.30 14.01
CA LEU A 86 -9.47 21.82 12.80
C LEU A 86 -10.68 22.65 13.17
N SER A 87 -10.72 23.89 12.68
CA SER A 87 -11.89 24.75 12.82
C SER A 87 -13.03 24.34 11.90
N GLU A 88 -12.71 23.84 10.70
CA GLU A 88 -13.68 23.41 9.70
C GLU A 88 -13.17 22.15 9.00
N LEU A 89 -13.98 21.09 9.01
CA LEU A 89 -13.68 19.82 8.34
C LEU A 89 -13.75 19.91 6.80
N GLY A 90 -14.48 20.90 6.27
CA GLY A 90 -14.62 21.15 4.83
C GLY A 90 -13.42 21.86 4.20
N GLN A 91 -12.59 22.53 5.01
CA GLN A 91 -11.42 23.28 4.54
C GLN A 91 -10.14 22.45 4.65
N PRO A 92 -9.07 22.81 3.92
CA PRO A 92 -7.75 22.21 4.12
C PRO A 92 -7.21 22.46 5.53
N ASP A 93 -6.42 21.52 6.07
CA ASP A 93 -5.79 21.65 7.39
C ASP A 93 -4.76 22.80 7.39
N PRO A 94 -5.00 23.90 8.14
CA PRO A 94 -4.11 25.06 8.14
C PRO A 94 -2.75 24.79 8.81
N TYR A 95 -2.67 23.77 9.68
CA TYR A 95 -1.45 23.45 10.43
C TYR A 95 -0.63 22.32 9.82
N PHE A 96 -1.09 21.72 8.71
CA PHE A 96 -0.47 20.59 8.02
C PHE A 96 -0.23 19.33 8.89
N ILE A 97 -0.78 19.27 10.11
CA ILE A 97 -0.56 18.19 11.06
C ILE A 97 -1.08 16.87 10.47
N LEU A 98 -2.27 16.88 9.86
CA LEU A 98 -2.84 15.68 9.24
C LEU A 98 -2.03 15.17 8.05
N VAL A 99 -1.43 16.08 7.27
CA VAL A 99 -0.58 15.71 6.14
C VAL A 99 0.70 15.06 6.63
N ILE A 100 1.31 15.60 7.68
CA ILE A 100 2.52 15.03 8.28
C ILE A 100 2.24 13.63 8.84
N ILE A 101 1.15 13.46 9.60
CA ILE A 101 0.75 12.15 10.14
C ILE A 101 0.49 11.18 8.99
N PHE A 102 -0.18 11.61 7.93
CA PHE A 102 -0.48 10.78 6.77
C PHE A 102 0.80 10.29 6.07
N VAL A 103 1.77 11.19 5.85
CA VAL A 103 3.05 10.85 5.22
C VAL A 103 3.82 9.85 6.10
N ILE A 104 3.91 10.09 7.42
CA ILE A 104 4.61 9.20 8.36
C ILE A 104 3.96 7.83 8.41
N THR A 105 2.64 7.77 8.60
CA THR A 105 1.89 6.50 8.69
C THR A 105 1.94 5.72 7.37
N SER A 106 1.81 6.39 6.24
CA SER A 106 1.95 5.78 4.91
C SER A 106 3.36 5.24 4.70
N PHE A 107 4.37 6.00 5.11
CA PHE A 107 5.77 5.57 5.02
C PHE A 107 6.05 4.32 5.87
N LEU A 108 5.60 4.30 7.13
CA LEU A 108 5.71 3.13 8.01
C LEU A 108 5.00 1.91 7.41
N THR A 109 3.80 2.11 6.88
CA THR A 109 3.00 1.05 6.25
C THR A 109 3.72 0.48 5.02
N GLN A 110 4.37 1.32 4.21
CA GLN A 110 5.20 0.90 3.07
C GLN A 110 6.52 0.23 3.48
N GLN A 111 7.12 0.59 4.62
CA GLN A 111 8.29 -0.13 5.15
C GLN A 111 7.95 -1.56 5.56
N MET A 112 6.75 -1.77 6.10
CA MET A 112 6.24 -3.10 6.45
C MET A 112 5.74 -3.88 5.22
N MET A 113 5.54 -3.22 4.08
CA MET A 113 5.34 -3.92 2.80
C MET A 113 6.68 -4.38 2.27
N LEU A 114 6.77 -5.67 2.00
CA LEU A 114 7.83 -6.21 1.20
C LEU A 114 7.72 -5.59 -0.21
N THR A 115 8.58 -4.61 -0.50
CA THR A 115 8.53 -3.78 -1.71
C THR A 115 9.75 -4.08 -2.58
N ASP A 116 9.54 -4.26 -3.89
CA ASP A 116 10.58 -4.64 -4.84
C ASP A 116 11.64 -3.54 -5.07
N PRO A 117 12.85 -3.90 -5.56
CA PRO A 117 13.85 -2.92 -6.01
C PRO A 117 13.35 -1.97 -7.10
N SER A 118 12.47 -2.46 -7.98
CA SER A 118 11.84 -1.66 -9.04
C SER A 118 10.78 -0.68 -8.51
N GLN A 119 10.28 -0.92 -7.29
CA GLN A 119 9.30 -0.07 -6.63
C GLN A 119 9.92 0.75 -5.49
N LYS A 120 11.25 0.83 -5.40
CA LYS A 120 11.94 1.70 -4.42
C LYS A 120 11.51 3.16 -4.56
N ALA A 121 11.37 3.66 -5.79
CA ALA A 121 10.85 5.01 -6.03
C ALA A 121 9.44 5.19 -5.43
N ILE A 122 8.55 4.22 -5.64
CA ILE A 122 7.19 4.22 -5.08
C ILE A 122 7.21 4.22 -3.54
N LYS A 123 8.18 3.52 -2.92
CA LYS A 123 8.32 3.45 -1.45
C LYS A 123 8.68 4.78 -0.78
N TYR A 124 9.41 5.66 -1.46
CA TYR A 124 9.89 6.91 -0.85
C TYR A 124 9.19 8.13 -1.43
N ILE A 125 8.97 8.15 -2.74
CA ILE A 125 8.44 9.31 -3.46
C ILE A 125 6.92 9.39 -3.34
N MET A 126 6.21 8.25 -3.40
CA MET A 126 4.75 8.26 -3.46
C MET A 126 4.10 8.84 -2.19
N PRO A 127 4.51 8.49 -0.95
CA PRO A 127 3.92 9.09 0.24
C PRO A 127 4.12 10.61 0.30
N ILE A 128 5.31 11.07 -0.11
CA ILE A 128 5.66 12.50 -0.10
C ILE A 128 4.85 13.25 -1.18
N ALA A 129 4.80 12.70 -2.40
CA ALA A 129 4.00 13.27 -3.48
C ALA A 129 2.51 13.32 -3.13
N MET A 130 1.99 12.28 -2.47
CA MET A 130 0.60 12.24 -2.06
C MET A 130 0.32 13.21 -0.90
N GLY A 131 1.27 13.39 0.02
CA GLY A 131 1.22 14.47 1.02
C GLY A 131 1.14 15.85 0.37
N PHE A 132 1.89 16.07 -0.72
CA PHE A 132 1.80 17.32 -1.49
C PHE A 132 0.46 17.47 -2.23
N ILE A 133 -0.22 16.40 -2.65
CA ILE A 133 -1.56 16.54 -3.22
C ILE A 133 -2.57 16.84 -2.10
N PHE A 134 -2.41 16.20 -0.96
CA PHE A 134 -3.38 16.21 0.12
C PHE A 134 -3.44 17.54 0.89
N TYR A 135 -2.40 18.37 0.90
CA TYR A 135 -2.50 19.69 1.57
C TYR A 135 -3.53 20.62 0.94
N ARG A 136 -3.99 20.35 -0.30
CA ARG A 136 -5.05 21.13 -0.97
C ARG A 136 -6.44 20.54 -0.80
N LEU A 137 -6.56 19.37 -0.18
CA LEU A 137 -7.83 18.65 -0.03
C LEU A 137 -8.50 18.97 1.30
N ALA A 138 -9.81 18.71 1.38
CA ALA A 138 -10.59 18.90 2.60
C ALA A 138 -10.05 18.05 3.77
N ALA A 139 -9.98 18.65 4.96
CA ALA A 139 -9.44 18.00 6.15
C ALA A 139 -10.22 16.74 6.54
N ALA A 140 -11.54 16.70 6.33
CA ALA A 140 -12.36 15.50 6.58
C ALA A 140 -11.87 14.27 5.82
N LEU A 141 -11.43 14.45 4.57
CA LEU A 141 -10.90 13.36 3.75
C LEU A 141 -9.58 12.84 4.34
N LEU A 142 -8.72 13.75 4.78
CA LEU A 142 -7.45 13.45 5.44
C LEU A 142 -7.65 12.74 6.78
N VAL A 143 -8.62 13.16 7.60
CA VAL A 143 -8.98 12.49 8.86
C VAL A 143 -9.37 11.04 8.57
N TYR A 144 -10.26 10.82 7.61
CA TYR A 144 -10.68 9.48 7.20
C TYR A 144 -9.50 8.59 6.77
N PHE A 145 -8.61 9.12 5.90
CA PHE A 145 -7.44 8.36 5.44
C PHE A 145 -6.46 8.05 6.57
N ASN A 146 -6.22 9.00 7.48
CA ASN A 146 -5.34 8.78 8.63
C ASN A 146 -5.90 7.71 9.56
N THR A 147 -7.19 7.80 9.92
CA THR A 147 -7.84 6.79 10.76
C THR A 147 -7.79 5.41 10.10
N SER A 148 -8.07 5.33 8.80
CA SER A 148 -8.02 4.07 8.04
C SER A 148 -6.60 3.51 7.94
N ASN A 149 -5.58 4.35 7.76
CA ASN A 149 -4.19 3.92 7.72
C ASN A 149 -3.70 3.41 9.08
N ILE A 150 -4.05 4.08 10.18
CA ILE A 150 -3.71 3.65 11.55
C ILE A 150 -4.36 2.30 11.85
N TRP A 151 -5.63 2.13 11.49
CA TRP A 151 -6.32 0.84 11.64
C TRP A 151 -5.64 -0.27 10.83
N GLN A 152 -5.35 -0.03 9.55
CA GLN A 152 -4.65 -1.00 8.69
C GLN A 152 -3.26 -1.35 9.22
N LEU A 153 -2.52 -0.38 9.75
CA LEU A 153 -1.23 -0.59 10.38
C LEU A 153 -1.35 -1.46 11.63
N GLY A 154 -2.36 -1.19 12.47
CA GLY A 154 -2.69 -1.99 13.65
C GLY A 154 -3.05 -3.43 13.30
N GLU A 155 -3.95 -3.64 12.33
CA GLU A 155 -4.31 -4.97 11.84
C GLU A 155 -3.08 -5.72 11.33
N ARG A 156 -2.24 -5.07 10.51
CA ARG A 156 -1.00 -5.68 10.02
C ARG A 156 -0.03 -6.02 11.12
N TYR A 157 0.14 -5.14 12.10
CA TYR A 157 1.00 -5.38 13.24
C TYR A 157 0.52 -6.61 14.02
N ILE A 158 -0.77 -6.72 14.31
CA ILE A 158 -1.39 -7.87 14.99
C ILE A 158 -1.21 -9.14 14.15
N ILE A 159 -1.52 -9.11 12.85
CA ILE A 159 -1.38 -10.28 11.96
C ILE A 159 0.08 -10.72 11.86
N SER A 160 1.01 -9.77 11.75
CA SER A 160 2.45 -10.07 11.70
C SER A 160 2.95 -10.75 12.97
N ARG A 161 2.34 -10.43 14.12
CA ARG A 161 2.74 -10.96 15.43
C ARG A 161 2.03 -12.27 15.80
N PHE A 162 0.79 -12.48 15.34
CA PHE A 162 -0.03 -13.63 15.75
C PHE A 162 -0.28 -14.67 14.64
N PHE A 163 -0.20 -14.30 13.36
CA PHE A 163 -0.71 -15.13 12.26
C PHE A 163 0.26 -15.36 11.10
N VAL A 164 1.46 -14.76 11.10
CA VAL A 164 2.49 -15.09 10.10
C VAL A 164 3.19 -16.39 10.53
N PRO A 165 3.06 -17.50 9.77
CA PRO A 165 3.82 -18.71 10.05
C PRO A 165 5.32 -18.42 9.83
N LYS A 166 6.14 -18.86 10.79
CA LYS A 166 7.63 -18.77 10.84
C LYS A 166 8.37 -19.20 9.56
N GLU A 167 7.69 -19.84 8.61
CA GLU A 167 8.24 -20.34 7.35
C GLU A 167 8.76 -19.21 6.43
N SER A 168 8.22 -17.99 6.56
CA SER A 168 8.68 -16.82 5.81
C SER A 168 9.98 -16.20 6.38
N GLU A 169 10.20 -16.29 7.70
CA GLU A 169 11.41 -15.79 8.35
C GLU A 169 12.63 -16.67 8.05
N GLU A 170 12.47 -18.00 8.04
CA GLU A 170 13.58 -18.92 7.72
C GLU A 170 14.10 -18.75 6.28
N THR A 171 13.20 -18.46 5.33
CA THR A 171 13.57 -18.22 3.94
C THR A 171 14.36 -16.91 3.78
N ILE A 172 13.99 -15.87 4.54
CA ILE A 172 14.67 -14.57 4.55
C ILE A 172 16.04 -14.67 5.25
N HIS A 173 16.12 -15.43 6.35
CA HIS A 173 17.38 -15.62 7.08
C HIS A 173 18.39 -16.50 6.31
N LYS A 174 17.92 -17.53 5.58
CA LYS A 174 18.77 -18.32 4.67
C LYS A 174 19.31 -17.49 3.51
N LYS A 175 18.51 -16.60 2.91
CA LYS A 175 18.95 -15.75 1.79
C LYS A 175 20.04 -14.77 2.22
N LYS A 176 19.89 -14.11 3.38
CA LYS A 176 20.94 -13.25 3.97
C LYS A 176 22.24 -14.01 4.29
N LYS A 177 22.16 -15.27 4.76
CA LYS A 177 23.36 -16.08 5.02
C LYS A 177 24.03 -16.63 3.75
N GLY A 178 23.29 -16.77 2.65
CA GLY A 178 23.82 -17.26 1.36
C GLY A 178 24.53 -16.18 0.53
N GLU A 179 24.11 -14.91 0.65
CA GLU A 179 24.76 -13.78 -0.04
C GLU A 179 26.05 -13.31 0.64
N ILE A 180 26.25 -13.60 1.94
CA ILE A 180 27.49 -13.25 2.67
C ILE A 180 28.61 -14.29 2.42
N LYS A 181 28.29 -15.43 1.78
CA LYS A 181 29.23 -16.54 1.54
C LYS A 181 29.63 -16.73 0.06
N LYS A 182 29.33 -15.77 -0.80
CA LYS A 182 29.85 -15.69 -2.18
C LYS A 182 30.57 -14.37 -2.37
#